data_AF-A0A7S3BFI2-F1
#
_entry.id   AF-A0A7S3BFI2-F1
#
_cell.length_a   1.000
_cell.length_b   1.000
_cell.length_c   1.000
_cell.angle_alpha   90.00
_cell.angle_beta   90.00
_cell.angle_gamma   90.00
#
_symmetry.space_group_name_H-M   'P 1'
#
loop_
_entity.id
_entity.type
_entity.pdbx_description
1 polymer ?
#
loop_
_entity_poly.entity_id
_entity_poly.type
_entity_poly.pdbx_seq_one_letter_code
_entity_poly.pdbx_strand_id
1 'polypeptide(L)'
;AMQAVRAGIRRAAQLRAPAADAAKAGQRRGMSSAPGVDDEAEMLKWKHVTRAGVVGCILFGMFAIEHPTPGPEQPAYDYLRIRVKQFPWGKGEKGLFEYWMTPEE
;
A
#
# COMPACT_ATOMS: atom_id res chain seq x y z
N ALA A 1 -20.72 72.34 -30.73
CA ALA A 1 -19.45 71.62 -30.61
C ALA A 1 -19.30 70.90 -29.25
N MET A 2 -20.22 70.00 -28.90
CA MET A 2 -20.25 69.26 -27.62
C MET A 2 -20.63 67.78 -27.79
N GLN A 3 -20.33 67.19 -28.96
CA GLN A 3 -20.56 65.76 -29.22
C GLN A 3 -19.27 65.00 -29.57
N ALA A 4 -18.19 65.70 -29.95
CA ALA A 4 -16.89 65.09 -30.26
C ALA A 4 -16.06 64.72 -29.01
N VAL A 5 -16.34 65.34 -27.86
CA VAL A 5 -15.61 65.09 -26.60
C VAL A 5 -16.02 63.76 -25.95
N ARG A 6 -17.26 63.29 -26.18
CA ARG A 6 -17.79 62.05 -25.59
C ARG A 6 -17.28 60.77 -26.28
N ALA A 7 -16.79 60.86 -27.51
CA ALA A 7 -16.28 59.70 -28.25
C ALA A 7 -14.79 59.38 -27.93
N GLY A 8 -13.99 60.39 -27.55
CA GLY A 8 -12.57 60.20 -27.21
C GLY A 8 -12.33 59.50 -25.87
N ILE A 9 -13.24 59.69 -24.90
CA ILE A 9 -13.09 59.13 -23.54
C ILE A 9 -13.37 57.62 -23.51
N ARG A 10 -14.22 57.10 -24.41
CA ARG A 10 -14.57 55.66 -24.43
C ARG A 10 -13.47 54.76 -24.99
N ARG A 11 -12.63 55.27 -25.90
CA ARG A 11 -11.49 54.52 -26.45
C ARG A 11 -10.29 54.43 -25.49
N ALA A 12 -10.10 55.43 -24.63
CA ALA A 12 -9.06 55.41 -23.60
C ALA A 12 -9.37 54.43 -22.45
N ALA A 13 -10.66 54.17 -22.18
CA ALA A 13 -11.10 53.23 -21.16
C ALA A 13 -11.01 51.74 -21.57
N GLN A 14 -10.92 51.44 -22.87
CA GLN A 14 -10.80 50.05 -23.37
C GLN A 14 -9.34 49.55 -23.48
N LEU A 15 -8.35 50.45 -23.44
CA LEU A 15 -6.93 50.07 -23.45
C LEU A 15 -6.36 49.77 -22.05
N ARG A 16 -7.19 49.86 -21.01
CA ARG A 16 -6.83 49.47 -19.65
C ARG A 16 -7.84 48.47 -19.09
N ALA A 17 -8.10 47.41 -19.86
CA ALA A 17 -8.58 46.18 -19.28
C ALA A 17 -7.51 45.70 -18.29
N PRO A 18 -7.84 45.46 -17.01
CA PRO A 18 -6.88 44.94 -16.07
C PRO A 18 -6.45 43.56 -16.54
N ALA A 19 -5.15 43.32 -16.64
CA ALA A 19 -4.55 41.99 -16.76
C ALA A 19 -4.79 41.12 -15.50
N ALA A 20 -5.88 41.36 -14.77
CA ALA A 20 -6.26 40.67 -13.55
C ALA A 20 -7.00 39.34 -13.83
N ASP A 21 -7.58 39.15 -15.03
CA ASP A 21 -8.18 37.87 -15.40
C ASP A 21 -7.18 36.87 -16.00
N ALA A 22 -6.01 37.32 -16.45
CA ALA A 22 -4.91 36.41 -16.81
C ALA A 22 -4.30 35.70 -15.59
N ALA A 23 -4.49 36.24 -14.38
CA ALA A 23 -4.07 35.61 -13.13
C ALA A 23 -4.97 34.42 -12.70
N LYS A 24 -6.10 34.18 -13.38
CA LYS A 24 -6.96 33.00 -13.17
C LYS A 24 -6.69 31.84 -14.13
N ALA A 25 -5.77 32.00 -15.08
CA ALA A 25 -5.34 30.94 -15.99
C ALA A 25 -4.10 30.17 -15.49
N GLY A 26 -3.62 30.46 -14.29
CA GLY A 26 -2.80 29.53 -13.54
C GLY A 26 -3.71 28.44 -12.99
N GLN A 27 -4.02 27.43 -13.81
CA GLN A 27 -4.55 26.14 -13.38
C GLN A 27 -3.77 25.73 -12.14
N ARG A 28 -4.31 26.03 -10.95
CA ARG A 28 -3.84 25.43 -9.71
C ARG A 28 -4.05 23.96 -9.95
N ARG A 29 -2.98 23.24 -10.27
CA ARG A 29 -2.97 21.79 -10.27
C ARG A 29 -3.38 21.43 -8.86
N GLY A 30 -4.67 21.12 -8.69
CA GLY A 30 -5.21 20.62 -7.44
C GLY A 30 -4.43 19.36 -7.16
N MET A 31 -3.55 19.42 -6.15
CA MET A 31 -3.14 18.20 -5.48
C MET A 31 -4.44 17.54 -5.02
N SER A 32 -4.57 16.23 -5.14
CA SER A 32 -5.79 15.47 -4.77
C SER A 32 -6.14 15.57 -3.26
N SER A 33 -5.50 16.45 -2.49
CA SER A 33 -5.85 16.75 -1.12
C SER A 33 -7.08 17.65 -1.06
N ALA A 34 -8.10 17.20 -0.33
CA ALA A 34 -9.24 18.04 -0.03
C ALA A 34 -8.80 19.20 0.88
N PRO A 35 -9.26 20.43 0.64
CA PRO A 35 -8.92 21.56 1.51
C PRO A 35 -9.42 21.27 2.94
N GLY A 36 -8.51 21.28 3.90
CA GLY A 36 -8.79 21.00 5.31
C GLY A 36 -8.42 19.59 5.79
N VAL A 37 -7.80 18.75 4.95
CA VAL A 37 -7.18 17.51 5.40
C VAL A 37 -5.86 17.84 6.11
N ASP A 38 -5.76 17.41 7.37
CA ASP A 38 -4.54 17.48 8.15
C ASP A 38 -3.70 16.23 7.87
N ASP A 39 -2.79 16.34 6.89
CA ASP A 39 -1.89 15.26 6.47
C ASP A 39 -1.06 14.71 7.65
N GLU A 40 -0.76 15.54 8.65
CA GLU A 40 -0.03 15.13 9.85
C GLU A 40 -0.90 14.23 10.74
N ALA A 41 -2.15 14.63 10.99
CA ALA A 41 -3.10 13.81 11.73
C ALA A 41 -3.41 12.48 11.00
N GLU A 42 -3.50 12.49 9.67
CA GLU A 42 -3.71 11.27 8.90
C GLU A 42 -2.52 10.31 8.97
N MET A 43 -1.29 10.83 8.87
CA MET A 43 -0.08 10.05 9.08
C MET A 43 -0.03 9.45 10.49
N LEU A 44 -0.34 10.25 11.52
CA LEU A 44 -0.32 9.78 12.92
C LEU A 44 -1.34 8.67 13.15
N LYS A 45 -2.55 8.77 12.59
CA LYS A 45 -3.56 7.72 12.64
C LYS A 45 -3.01 6.39 12.11
N TRP A 46 -2.45 6.38 10.90
CA TRP A 46 -1.92 5.16 10.30
C TRP A 46 -0.67 4.65 11.03
N LYS A 47 0.17 5.53 11.57
CA LYS A 47 1.30 5.15 12.43
C LYS A 47 0.82 4.38 13.67
N HIS A 48 -0.26 4.84 14.31
CA HIS A 48 -0.83 4.15 15.47
C HIS A 48 -1.46 2.81 15.09
N VAL A 49 -2.21 2.74 13.99
CA VAL A 49 -2.78 1.49 13.47
C VAL A 49 -1.69 0.47 13.18
N THR A 50 -0.64 0.86 12.47
CA THR A 50 0.49 -0.02 12.15
C THR A 50 1.20 -0.49 13.42
N ARG A 51 1.42 0.42 14.40
CA ARG A 51 2.05 0.03 15.67
C ARG A 51 1.21 -1.00 16.43
N ALA A 52 -0.12 -0.82 16.46
CA ALA A 52 -1.03 -1.80 17.05
C ALA A 52 -0.99 -3.14 16.31
N GLY A 53 -0.98 -3.11 14.98
CA GLY A 53 -0.86 -4.30 14.13
C GLY A 53 0.43 -5.07 14.37
N VAL A 54 1.58 -4.37 14.42
CA VAL A 54 2.89 -4.99 14.71
C VAL A 54 2.89 -5.67 16.07
N VAL A 55 2.40 -4.99 17.12
CA VAL A 55 2.32 -5.60 18.46
C VAL A 55 1.42 -6.83 18.45
N GLY A 56 0.24 -6.74 17.80
CA GLY A 56 -0.67 -7.87 17.67
C GLY A 56 -0.05 -9.06 16.93
N CYS A 57 0.63 -8.82 15.81
CA CYS A 57 1.32 -9.87 15.05
C CYS A 57 2.46 -10.53 15.85
N ILE A 58 3.20 -9.76 16.64
CA ILE A 58 4.26 -10.30 17.51
C ILE A 58 3.65 -11.23 18.56
N LEU A 59 2.61 -10.78 19.28
CA LEU A 59 1.97 -11.59 20.31
C LEU A 59 1.33 -12.86 19.73
N PHE A 60 0.65 -12.75 18.58
CA PHE A 60 0.09 -13.91 17.90
C PHE A 60 1.18 -14.86 17.40
N GLY A 61 2.29 -14.33 16.89
CA GLY A 61 3.46 -15.13 16.50
C GLY A 61 4.05 -15.90 17.66
N MET A 62 4.21 -15.27 18.83
CA MET A 62 4.65 -15.94 20.05
C MET A 62 3.70 -17.07 20.43
N PHE A 63 2.38 -16.80 20.44
CA PHE A 63 1.37 -17.81 20.74
C PHE A 63 1.43 -19.02 19.77
N ALA A 64 1.59 -18.76 18.48
CA ALA A 64 1.67 -19.81 17.46
C ALA A 64 2.94 -20.66 17.57
N ILE A 65 4.06 -20.09 18.01
CA ILE A 65 5.31 -20.81 18.27
C ILE A 65 5.19 -21.68 19.53
N GLU A 66 4.54 -21.16 20.57
CA GLU A 66 4.32 -21.89 21.84
C GLU A 66 3.36 -23.07 21.70
N HIS A 67 2.43 -23.00 20.76
CA HIS A 67 1.43 -24.04 20.50
C HIS A 67 1.64 -24.65 19.11
N PRO A 68 2.76 -25.37 18.88
CA PRO A 68 2.92 -26.10 17.64
C PRO A 68 1.79 -27.12 17.55
N THR A 69 1.15 -27.22 16.38
CA THR A 69 0.21 -28.31 16.10
C THR A 69 1.01 -29.44 15.46
N PRO A 70 1.51 -30.43 16.23
CA PRO A 70 2.08 -31.61 15.62
C PRO A 70 0.97 -32.25 14.79
N GLY A 71 1.16 -32.29 13.47
CA GLY A 71 0.29 -33.07 12.62
C GLY A 71 0.33 -34.52 13.10
N PRO A 72 -0.82 -35.20 13.27
CA PRO A 72 -0.81 -36.61 13.64
C PRO A 72 -0.01 -37.38 12.59
N GLU A 73 0.80 -38.36 13.03
CA GLU A 73 1.40 -39.30 12.10
C GLU A 73 0.26 -40.03 11.38
N GLN A 74 0.12 -39.73 10.09
CA GLN A 74 -0.91 -40.34 9.27
C GLN A 74 -0.54 -41.80 9.02
N PRO A 75 -1.50 -42.74 9.13
CA PRO A 75 -1.29 -44.11 8.70
C PRO A 75 -0.72 -44.15 7.28
N ALA A 76 0.09 -45.17 6.97
CA ALA A 76 0.67 -45.35 5.65
C ALA A 76 -0.41 -45.77 4.64
N TYR A 77 -1.18 -44.79 4.16
CA TYR A 77 -2.12 -44.99 3.07
C TYR A 77 -1.39 -45.10 1.73
N ASP A 78 -1.88 -45.95 0.83
CA ASP A 78 -1.25 -46.23 -0.46
C ASP A 78 -1.10 -45.00 -1.37
N TYR A 79 -1.91 -43.96 -1.14
CA TYR A 79 -1.84 -42.70 -1.86
C TYR A 79 -0.87 -41.67 -1.26
N LEU A 80 -0.34 -41.93 -0.06
CA LEU A 80 0.65 -41.08 0.59
C LEU A 80 2.06 -41.58 0.30
N ARG A 81 3.04 -40.67 0.33
CA ARG A 81 4.47 -40.99 0.15
C ARG A 81 4.79 -41.79 -1.13
N ILE A 82 3.98 -41.65 -2.19
CA ILE A 82 4.26 -42.28 -3.49
C ILE A 82 5.58 -41.73 -4.05
N ARG A 83 6.44 -42.64 -4.53
CA ARG A 83 7.67 -42.31 -5.24
C ARG A 83 7.74 -43.09 -6.56
N VAL A 84 7.58 -42.37 -7.67
CA VAL A 84 7.80 -42.94 -9.03
C VAL A 84 9.26 -42.78 -9.47
N LYS A 85 9.94 -41.74 -8.98
CA LYS A 85 11.36 -41.45 -9.22
C LYS A 85 11.98 -40.90 -7.93
N GLN A 86 13.24 -41.23 -7.70
CA GLN A 86 14.01 -40.70 -6.58
C GLN A 86 14.32 -39.21 -6.77
N PHE A 87 14.34 -38.46 -5.67
CA PHE A 87 14.75 -37.06 -5.69
C PHE A 87 16.26 -36.93 -5.97
N PRO A 88 16.72 -35.82 -6.57
CA PRO A 88 18.12 -35.63 -6.95
C PRO A 88 19.05 -35.22 -5.78
N TRP A 89 18.57 -35.18 -4.54
CA TRP A 89 19.35 -34.81 -3.36
C TRP A 89 19.30 -35.90 -2.27
N GLY A 90 20.29 -35.90 -1.38
CA GLY A 90 20.38 -36.88 -0.29
C GLY A 90 20.36 -38.32 -0.80
N LYS A 91 19.64 -39.20 -0.09
CA LYS A 91 19.37 -40.59 -0.50
C LYS A 91 18.18 -40.70 -1.49
N GLY A 92 17.57 -39.59 -1.90
CA GLY A 92 16.42 -39.55 -2.83
C GLY A 92 15.05 -39.85 -2.23
N GLU A 93 14.98 -40.33 -0.99
CA GLU A 93 13.75 -40.80 -0.33
C GLU A 93 12.92 -39.67 0.29
N LYS A 94 13.60 -38.63 0.79
CA LYS A 94 13.01 -37.52 1.54
C LYS A 94 12.72 -36.29 0.67
N GLY A 95 11.56 -35.67 0.90
CA GLY A 95 11.21 -34.38 0.32
C GLY A 95 12.16 -33.25 0.76
N LEU A 96 12.20 -32.16 0.00
CA LEU A 96 13.19 -31.08 0.16
C LEU A 96 13.20 -30.43 1.55
N PHE A 97 12.05 -30.42 2.24
CA PHE A 97 11.87 -29.81 3.57
C PHE A 97 11.47 -30.82 4.65
N GLU A 98 11.67 -32.11 4.43
CA GLU A 98 11.38 -33.15 5.43
C GLU A 98 12.55 -33.26 6.43
N TYR A 99 12.46 -32.58 7.58
CA TYR A 99 13.57 -32.44 8.53
C TYR A 99 13.45 -33.19 9.87
N TRP A 100 12.35 -33.86 10.20
CA TRP A 100 12.13 -34.23 11.61
C TRP A 100 11.29 -35.49 11.90
N MET A 101 11.39 -36.52 11.07
CA MET A 101 10.84 -37.83 11.43
C MET A 101 11.77 -38.96 10.97
N THR A 102 12.98 -38.96 11.52
CA THR A 102 13.78 -40.18 11.61
C THR A 102 14.11 -40.42 13.07
N PRO A 103 13.57 -41.48 13.69
CA PRO A 103 14.39 -42.26 14.58
C PRO A 103 15.43 -42.97 13.68
N GLU A 104 16.56 -42.31 13.42
CA GLU A 104 17.80 -43.03 13.08
C GLU A 104 18.56 -43.18 14.40
N GLU A 105 18.09 -44.13 15.21
CA GLU A 105 18.77 -45.03 16.18
C GLU A 105 17.75 -45.67 17.13
#